data_AF-A0A7J2PXA3-F1
#
_entry.id   AF-A0A7J2PXA3-F1
#
_cell.length_a   1.000
_cell.length_b   1.000
_cell.length_c   1.000
_cell.angle_alpha   90.00
_cell.angle_beta   90.00
_cell.angle_gamma   90.00
#
_symmetry.space_group_name_H-M   'P 1'
#
loop_
_entity.id
_entity.type
_entity.pdbx_description
1 polymer ?
#
loop_
_entity_poly.entity_id
_entity_poly.type
_entity_poly.pdbx_seq_one_letter_code
_entity_poly.pdbx_strand_id
1 'polypeptide(L)'
;MYGKEVIQIDLFHVMQLLNNGIKADLQKYRERRFDAERRELRSLRNWINSIQKLVKDGFNFSLLLKVIGNPPKVKSEHDLSSKCAKLTFKVIEILKVAAPDQFFREFQEVIKGLEGTGTPEFNFSNAMLKFLPKKRFTEKGMLRVKKELLKKLKTFFLELRKPIDDESIKFYYDSHVIFFQPENVTLKRKERLVSLLTTHPELKKYREMTLLVGEICRLPPDDIDGHQIKDLEEDSTHSKKLNAAIRTIKRHEDDILRFVEFFKQNPELSKAQRSNMEFHNKKFKEPFESGNNLLKKERVLGRLNTQLSGNVEWFLDNEVVT
;
A
#
# COMPACT_ATOMS: atom_id res chain seq x y z
N MET A 1 -38.75 -4.22 31.16
CA MET A 1 -38.47 -4.85 29.86
C MET A 1 -37.44 -3.99 29.15
N TYR A 2 -36.17 -4.40 29.11
CA TYR A 2 -35.13 -3.73 28.33
C TYR A 2 -35.01 -4.50 27.00
N GLY A 3 -35.47 -3.89 25.91
CA GLY A 3 -35.73 -4.56 24.64
C GLY A 3 -34.47 -4.99 23.88
N LYS A 4 -34.69 -5.63 22.72
CA LYS A 4 -33.72 -6.01 21.67
C LYS A 4 -32.92 -4.83 21.07
N GLU A 5 -32.80 -3.71 21.77
CA GLU A 5 -32.44 -2.38 21.25
C GLU A 5 -30.95 -2.01 21.39
N VAL A 6 -30.05 -2.98 21.61
CA VAL A 6 -28.60 -2.71 21.49
C VAL A 6 -28.19 -2.98 20.05
N ILE A 7 -28.04 -1.91 19.26
CA ILE A 7 -27.39 -1.99 17.94
C ILE A 7 -25.92 -2.30 18.19
N GLN A 8 -25.52 -3.55 17.97
CA GLN A 8 -24.17 -4.05 18.20
C GLN A 8 -23.15 -3.59 17.13
N ILE A 9 -23.63 -3.13 15.97
CA ILE A 9 -22.82 -2.71 14.83
C ILE A 9 -23.31 -1.33 14.40
N ASP A 10 -22.49 -0.29 14.63
CA ASP A 10 -22.80 1.05 14.13
C ASP A 10 -22.16 1.31 12.74
N LEU A 11 -22.64 2.36 12.08
CA LEU A 11 -22.18 2.76 10.74
C LEU A 11 -20.71 3.18 10.70
N PHE A 12 -20.17 3.69 11.80
CA PHE A 12 -18.75 4.01 11.90
C PHE A 12 -17.90 2.74 11.76
N HIS A 13 -18.27 1.66 12.46
CA HIS A 13 -17.59 0.37 12.37
C HIS A 13 -17.74 -0.27 10.98
N VAL A 14 -18.91 -0.14 10.34
CA VAL A 14 -19.14 -0.61 8.96
C VAL A 14 -18.18 0.09 7.98
N MET A 15 -18.13 1.43 8.03
CA MET A 15 -17.23 2.22 7.19
C MET A 15 -15.76 1.91 7.49
N GLN A 16 -15.38 1.75 8.76
CA GLN A 16 -14.03 1.40 9.15
C GLN A 16 -13.62 0.01 8.63
N LEU A 17 -14.52 -0.96 8.71
CA LEU A 17 -14.29 -2.32 8.23
C LEU A 17 -14.06 -2.34 6.71
N LEU A 18 -14.93 -1.68 5.94
CA LEU A 18 -14.78 -1.56 4.49
C LEU A 18 -13.48 -0.83 4.13
N ASN A 19 -13.22 0.33 4.74
CA ASN A 19 -12.03 1.13 4.48
C ASN A 19 -10.75 0.35 4.79
N ASN A 20 -10.74 -0.47 5.83
CA ASN A 20 -9.60 -1.32 6.17
C ASN A 20 -9.40 -2.47 5.18
N GLY A 21 -10.49 -2.97 4.58
CA GLY A 21 -10.44 -3.90 3.44
C GLY A 21 -9.82 -3.23 2.21
N ILE A 22 -10.36 -2.09 1.80
CA ILE A 22 -9.87 -1.31 0.65
C ILE A 22 -8.40 -0.91 0.85
N LYS A 23 -7.99 -0.45 2.04
CA LYS A 23 -6.59 -0.12 2.34
C LYS A 23 -5.64 -1.30 2.09
N ALA A 24 -6.06 -2.53 2.36
CA ALA A 24 -5.23 -3.70 2.07
C ALA A 24 -5.05 -3.91 0.56
N ASP A 25 -6.10 -3.66 -0.23
CA ASP A 25 -6.03 -3.70 -1.68
C ASP A 25 -5.18 -2.57 -2.26
N LEU A 26 -5.30 -1.34 -1.76
CA LEU A 26 -4.44 -0.22 -2.12
C LEU A 26 -2.97 -0.49 -1.79
N GLN A 27 -2.69 -1.16 -0.67
CA GLN A 27 -1.33 -1.57 -0.32
C GLN A 27 -0.79 -2.63 -1.28
N LYS A 28 -1.61 -3.64 -1.63
CA LYS A 28 -1.23 -4.65 -2.65
C LYS A 28 -1.05 -4.02 -4.03
N TYR A 29 -1.85 -3.01 -4.36
CA TYR A 29 -1.72 -2.24 -5.57
C TYR A 29 -0.36 -1.54 -5.62
N ARG A 30 -0.04 -0.75 -4.58
CA ARG A 30 1.23 -0.05 -4.44
C ARG A 30 2.43 -1.00 -4.54
N GLU A 31 2.31 -2.14 -3.87
CA GLU A 31 3.34 -3.18 -3.85
C GLU A 31 3.66 -3.70 -5.25
N ARG A 32 2.62 -4.03 -6.03
CA ARG A 32 2.76 -4.53 -7.41
C ARG A 32 3.21 -3.43 -8.38
N ARG A 33 2.60 -2.26 -8.30
CA ARG A 33 2.80 -1.17 -9.27
C ARG A 33 4.13 -0.44 -9.07
N PHE A 34 4.63 -0.36 -7.84
CA PHE A 34 5.81 0.44 -7.50
C PHE A 34 6.87 -0.35 -6.74
N ASP A 35 6.52 -0.90 -5.58
CA ASP A 35 7.53 -1.29 -4.59
C ASP A 35 8.34 -2.52 -5.01
N ALA A 36 7.73 -3.45 -5.76
CA ALA A 36 8.44 -4.60 -6.33
C ALA A 36 9.59 -4.18 -7.25
N GLU A 37 9.31 -3.39 -8.28
CA GLU A 37 10.33 -2.91 -9.22
C GLU A 37 11.36 -1.99 -8.54
N ARG A 38 10.93 -1.13 -7.61
CA ARG A 38 11.84 -0.27 -6.81
C ARG A 38 12.85 -1.09 -6.01
N ARG A 39 12.43 -2.22 -5.43
CA ARG A 39 13.32 -3.13 -4.69
C ARG A 39 14.30 -3.85 -5.61
N GLU A 40 13.88 -4.23 -6.81
CA GLU A 40 14.78 -4.82 -7.82
C GLU A 40 15.86 -3.82 -8.26
N LEU A 41 15.47 -2.59 -8.62
CA LEU A 41 16.40 -1.50 -8.93
C LEU A 41 17.40 -1.23 -7.78
N ARG A 42 16.89 -1.22 -6.53
CA ARG A 42 17.75 -1.06 -5.34
C ARG A 42 18.71 -2.23 -5.17
N SER A 43 18.26 -3.45 -5.41
CA SER A 43 19.07 -4.67 -5.28
C SER A 43 20.18 -4.70 -6.32
N LEU A 44 19.87 -4.39 -7.59
CA LEU A 44 20.86 -4.22 -8.66
C LEU A 44 21.92 -3.17 -8.29
N ARG A 45 21.47 -2.00 -7.80
CA ARG A 45 22.38 -0.93 -7.37
C ARG A 45 23.31 -1.36 -6.24
N ASN A 46 22.78 -2.10 -5.25
CA ASN A 46 23.56 -2.58 -4.12
C ASN A 46 24.58 -3.65 -4.55
N TRP A 47 24.22 -4.50 -5.50
CA TRP A 47 25.14 -5.46 -6.10
C TRP A 47 26.31 -4.76 -6.82
N ILE A 48 26.02 -3.76 -7.67
CA ILE A 48 27.06 -2.92 -8.30
C ILE A 48 27.92 -2.18 -7.26
N ASN A 49 27.31 -1.71 -6.16
CA ASN A 49 28.04 -1.07 -5.09
C ASN A 49 29.06 -2.00 -4.42
N SER A 50 28.75 -3.29 -4.32
CA SER A 50 29.66 -4.32 -3.78
C SER A 50 30.85 -4.54 -4.71
N ILE A 51 30.61 -4.56 -6.03
CA ILE A 51 31.68 -4.61 -7.06
C ILE A 51 32.58 -3.38 -6.92
N GLN A 52 31.98 -2.19 -6.87
CA GLN A 52 32.73 -0.94 -6.81
C GLN A 52 33.65 -0.85 -5.57
N LYS A 53 33.22 -1.39 -4.42
CA LYS A 53 34.05 -1.42 -3.20
C LYS A 53 35.30 -2.27 -3.42
N LEU A 54 35.12 -3.53 -3.80
CA LEU A 54 36.23 -4.46 -3.99
C LEU A 54 37.21 -4.05 -5.11
N VAL A 55 36.74 -3.36 -6.16
CA VAL A 55 37.60 -2.76 -7.19
C VAL A 55 38.47 -1.62 -6.65
N LYS A 56 38.00 -0.88 -5.65
CA LYS A 56 38.83 0.15 -4.98
C LYS A 56 39.94 -0.49 -4.16
N ASP A 57 39.67 -1.66 -3.59
CA ASP A 57 40.58 -2.41 -2.72
C ASP A 57 41.64 -3.20 -3.51
N GLY A 58 41.72 -3.02 -4.83
CA GLY A 58 42.75 -3.60 -5.69
C GLY A 58 42.50 -5.05 -6.10
N PHE A 59 41.30 -5.59 -5.86
CA PHE A 59 40.96 -6.96 -6.27
C PHE A 59 40.93 -7.11 -7.80
N ASN A 60 41.42 -8.25 -8.27
CA ASN A 60 41.27 -8.64 -9.67
C ASN A 60 39.79 -8.92 -9.99
N PHE A 61 39.27 -8.31 -11.06
CA PHE A 61 37.88 -8.39 -11.50
C PHE A 61 37.36 -9.82 -11.69
N SER A 62 38.19 -10.76 -12.17
CA SER A 62 37.77 -12.15 -12.40
C SER A 62 37.52 -12.92 -11.10
N LEU A 63 38.26 -12.61 -10.03
CA LEU A 63 38.05 -13.17 -8.69
C LEU A 63 36.89 -12.47 -7.96
N LEU A 64 36.75 -11.19 -8.20
CA LEU A 64 35.70 -10.30 -7.67
C LEU A 64 34.29 -10.84 -7.91
N LEU A 65 34.01 -11.31 -9.14
CA LEU A 65 32.70 -11.85 -9.50
C LEU A 65 32.41 -13.20 -8.81
N LYS A 66 33.44 -14.00 -8.50
CA LYS A 66 33.28 -15.24 -7.72
C LYS A 66 32.89 -14.95 -6.27
N VAL A 67 33.45 -13.88 -5.69
CA VAL A 67 33.17 -13.47 -4.30
C VAL A 67 31.78 -12.84 -4.15
N ILE A 68 31.41 -11.96 -5.09
CA ILE A 68 30.13 -11.24 -5.03
C ILE A 68 28.95 -12.14 -5.45
N GLY A 69 29.20 -13.15 -6.28
CA GLY A 69 28.17 -14.03 -6.80
C GLY A 69 27.34 -13.39 -7.91
N ASN A 70 26.22 -14.05 -8.21
CA ASN A 70 25.37 -13.70 -9.35
C ASN A 70 24.58 -12.39 -9.12
N PRO A 71 24.26 -11.65 -10.19
CA PRO A 71 23.37 -10.50 -10.09
C PRO A 71 21.98 -10.92 -9.59
N PRO A 72 21.26 -10.03 -8.89
CA PRO A 72 19.92 -10.34 -8.39
C PRO A 72 18.97 -10.61 -9.57
N LYS A 73 18.02 -11.53 -9.34
CA LYS A 73 16.97 -11.85 -10.32
C LYS A 73 16.07 -10.63 -10.53
N VAL A 74 15.69 -10.42 -11.78
CA VAL A 74 14.79 -9.35 -12.23
C VAL A 74 13.63 -9.99 -12.95
N LYS A 75 12.42 -9.51 -12.69
CA LYS A 75 11.24 -9.98 -13.40
C LYS A 75 11.13 -9.33 -14.76
N SER A 76 10.69 -10.09 -15.76
CA SER A 76 10.50 -9.61 -17.13
C SER A 76 9.42 -8.54 -17.25
N GLU A 77 8.44 -8.53 -16.35
CA GLU A 77 7.37 -7.52 -16.29
C GLU A 77 7.82 -6.15 -15.77
N HIS A 78 9.04 -6.05 -15.22
CA HIS A 78 9.60 -4.80 -14.71
C HIS A 78 10.54 -4.18 -15.75
N ASP A 79 10.00 -3.26 -16.55
CA ASP A 79 10.69 -2.66 -17.70
C ASP A 79 11.98 -1.92 -17.32
N LEU A 80 11.94 -1.10 -16.27
CA LEU A 80 13.09 -0.30 -15.84
C LEU A 80 14.18 -1.20 -15.25
N SER A 81 13.79 -2.16 -14.41
CA SER A 81 14.73 -3.15 -13.87
C SER A 81 15.35 -4.00 -14.98
N SER A 82 14.56 -4.42 -15.96
CA SER A 82 15.04 -5.19 -17.11
C SER A 82 16.03 -4.41 -17.97
N LYS A 83 15.79 -3.11 -18.20
CA LYS A 83 16.75 -2.21 -18.87
C LYS A 83 18.05 -2.10 -18.09
N CYS A 84 17.96 -1.90 -16.77
CA CYS A 84 19.12 -1.82 -15.89
C CYS A 84 19.93 -3.12 -15.88
N ALA A 85 19.26 -4.28 -15.83
CA ALA A 85 19.90 -5.59 -15.87
C ALA A 85 20.63 -5.81 -17.20
N LYS A 86 20.01 -5.49 -18.34
CA LYS A 86 20.65 -5.61 -19.67
C LYS A 86 21.92 -4.77 -19.76
N LEU A 87 21.87 -3.49 -19.35
CA LEU A 87 23.06 -2.63 -19.34
C LEU A 87 24.12 -3.15 -18.36
N THR A 88 23.69 -3.65 -17.19
CA THR A 88 24.58 -4.26 -16.21
C THR A 88 25.35 -5.41 -16.80
N PHE A 89 24.69 -6.36 -17.48
CA PHE A 89 25.35 -7.49 -18.10
C PHE A 89 26.42 -7.04 -19.10
N LYS A 90 26.09 -6.11 -20.01
CA LYS A 90 27.06 -5.54 -20.97
C LYS A 90 28.27 -4.91 -20.26
N VAL A 91 28.02 -4.12 -19.22
CA VAL A 91 29.07 -3.49 -18.40
C VAL A 91 29.95 -4.54 -17.73
N ILE A 92 29.36 -5.59 -17.15
CA ILE A 92 30.09 -6.65 -16.45
C ILE A 92 30.99 -7.43 -17.40
N GLU A 93 30.55 -7.73 -18.62
CA GLU A 93 31.40 -8.40 -19.62
C GLU A 93 32.63 -7.55 -19.95
N ILE A 94 32.46 -6.25 -20.21
CA ILE A 94 33.60 -5.35 -20.47
C ILE A 94 34.55 -5.29 -19.26
N LEU A 95 34.01 -5.30 -18.04
CA LEU A 95 34.83 -5.24 -16.83
C LEU A 95 35.74 -6.46 -16.66
N LYS A 96 35.43 -7.61 -17.27
CA LYS A 96 36.28 -8.81 -17.25
C LYS A 96 37.51 -8.70 -18.16
N VAL A 97 37.49 -7.82 -19.15
CA VAL A 97 38.59 -7.68 -20.12
C VAL A 97 39.84 -7.16 -19.43
N ALA A 98 40.94 -7.90 -19.49
CA ALA A 98 42.21 -7.55 -18.85
C ALA A 98 43.14 -6.74 -19.77
N ALA A 99 43.08 -6.96 -21.08
CA ALA A 99 43.92 -6.27 -22.05
C ALA A 99 43.37 -4.85 -22.34
N PRO A 100 44.16 -3.77 -22.17
CA PRO A 100 43.68 -2.40 -22.39
C PRO A 100 43.12 -2.16 -23.79
N ASP A 101 43.80 -2.61 -24.85
CA ASP A 101 43.37 -2.38 -26.24
C ASP A 101 42.04 -3.08 -26.57
N GLN A 102 41.84 -4.27 -26.01
CA GLN A 102 40.58 -4.99 -26.16
C GLN A 102 39.47 -4.28 -25.36
N PHE A 103 39.76 -3.90 -24.11
CA PHE A 103 38.81 -3.21 -23.24
C PHE A 103 38.27 -1.94 -23.88
N PHE A 104 39.14 -1.08 -24.42
CA PHE A 104 38.71 0.20 -25.00
C PHE A 104 37.93 0.02 -26.30
N ARG A 105 38.21 -1.03 -27.10
CA ARG A 105 37.43 -1.38 -28.30
C ARG A 105 36.02 -1.84 -27.93
N GLU A 106 35.91 -2.85 -27.06
CA GLU A 106 34.60 -3.37 -26.61
C GLU A 106 33.78 -2.29 -25.88
N PHE A 107 34.45 -1.48 -25.06
CA PHE A 107 33.81 -0.35 -24.40
C PHE A 107 33.24 0.65 -25.41
N GLN A 108 34.00 1.00 -26.45
CA GLN A 108 33.52 1.91 -27.48
C GLN A 108 32.31 1.34 -28.23
N GLU A 109 32.31 0.04 -28.54
CA GLU A 109 31.16 -0.64 -29.18
C GLU A 109 29.91 -0.60 -28.30
N VAL A 110 30.03 -0.92 -27.01
CA VAL A 110 28.89 -0.87 -26.09
C VAL A 110 28.34 0.55 -25.95
N ILE A 111 29.21 1.56 -25.88
CA ILE A 111 28.78 2.96 -25.76
C ILE A 111 28.10 3.46 -27.04
N LYS A 112 28.61 3.10 -28.22
CA LYS A 112 27.96 3.37 -29.52
C LYS A 112 26.62 2.66 -29.65
N GLY A 113 26.51 1.43 -29.14
CA GLY A 113 25.26 0.67 -29.12
C GLY A 113 24.18 1.22 -28.17
N LEU A 114 24.46 2.33 -27.47
CA LEU A 114 23.52 3.06 -26.61
C LEU A 114 23.16 4.44 -27.20
N GLU A 115 23.49 4.69 -28.47
CA GLU A 115 23.16 5.93 -29.19
C GLU A 115 21.64 6.08 -29.43
N GLY A 116 21.14 7.31 -29.31
CA GLY A 116 19.74 7.71 -29.39
C GLY A 116 19.56 9.15 -28.89
N THR A 117 18.37 9.74 -28.93
CA THR A 117 18.14 11.10 -28.41
C THR A 117 17.23 11.10 -27.18
N GLY A 118 17.60 11.86 -26.15
CA GLY A 118 16.74 12.15 -24.99
C GLY A 118 16.54 11.04 -23.96
N THR A 119 17.19 9.87 -24.11
CA THR A 119 17.03 8.75 -23.18
C THR A 119 18.11 8.74 -22.07
N PRO A 120 17.83 8.16 -20.88
CA PRO A 120 18.84 7.91 -19.86
C PRO A 120 20.07 7.14 -20.39
N GLU A 121 19.86 6.25 -21.36
CA GLU A 121 20.93 5.48 -22.03
C GLU A 121 21.87 6.40 -22.83
N PHE A 122 21.32 7.38 -23.53
CA PHE A 122 22.11 8.40 -24.24
C PHE A 122 22.92 9.27 -23.27
N ASN A 123 22.32 9.67 -22.15
CA ASN A 123 23.03 10.44 -21.11
C ASN A 123 24.18 9.64 -20.50
N PHE A 124 23.97 8.35 -20.24
CA PHE A 124 25.01 7.43 -19.81
C PHE A 124 26.12 7.33 -20.86
N SER A 125 25.78 7.12 -22.13
CA SER A 125 26.73 7.05 -23.24
C SER A 125 27.59 8.32 -23.35
N ASN A 126 26.97 9.50 -23.39
CA ASN A 126 27.68 10.78 -23.44
C ASN A 126 28.57 11.04 -22.23
N ALA A 127 28.13 10.64 -21.04
CA ALA A 127 28.94 10.76 -19.84
C ALA A 127 30.18 9.85 -19.91
N MET A 128 30.04 8.67 -20.52
CA MET A 128 31.11 7.68 -20.66
C MET A 128 32.11 8.03 -21.77
N LEU A 129 31.68 8.60 -22.89
CA LEU A 129 32.55 9.04 -23.99
C LEU A 129 33.65 10.03 -23.53
N LYS A 130 33.34 10.86 -22.52
CA LYS A 130 34.30 11.84 -21.94
C LYS A 130 35.52 11.17 -21.28
N PHE A 131 35.44 9.89 -20.96
CA PHE A 131 36.52 9.13 -20.32
C PHE A 131 37.38 8.32 -21.30
N LEU A 132 37.05 8.34 -22.60
CA LEU A 132 37.89 7.70 -23.62
C LEU A 132 39.23 8.45 -23.74
N PRO A 133 40.37 7.75 -23.63
CA PRO A 133 41.69 8.37 -23.81
C PRO A 133 41.89 8.76 -25.29
N LYS A 134 42.41 9.97 -25.52
CA LYS A 134 42.60 10.54 -26.87
C LYS A 134 43.86 10.06 -27.62
N LYS A 135 44.84 9.48 -26.92
CA LYS A 135 46.19 9.19 -27.48
C LYS A 135 46.62 7.73 -27.34
N ARG A 136 46.63 7.17 -26.12
CA ARG A 136 47.11 5.81 -25.86
C ARG A 136 46.22 5.08 -24.86
N PHE A 137 46.01 3.79 -25.11
CA PHE A 137 45.38 2.86 -24.20
C PHE A 137 46.41 2.36 -23.19
N THR A 138 46.13 2.53 -21.91
CA THR A 138 47.05 2.16 -20.81
C THR A 138 46.28 1.43 -19.73
N GLU A 139 46.95 0.58 -18.96
CA GLU A 139 46.35 -0.14 -17.85
C GLU A 139 45.78 0.81 -16.78
N LYS A 140 46.56 1.85 -16.42
CA LYS A 140 46.10 2.91 -15.49
C LYS A 140 44.85 3.62 -16.01
N GLY A 141 44.79 3.89 -17.32
CA GLY A 141 43.62 4.44 -17.98
C GLY A 141 42.41 3.51 -17.91
N MET A 142 42.59 2.24 -18.25
CA MET A 142 41.56 1.20 -18.16
C MET A 142 40.97 1.13 -16.75
N LEU A 143 41.81 1.00 -15.73
CA LEU A 143 41.36 0.92 -14.33
C LEU A 143 40.55 2.16 -13.90
N ARG A 144 40.97 3.35 -14.34
CA ARG A 144 40.21 4.60 -14.10
C ARG A 144 38.84 4.53 -14.77
N VAL A 145 38.75 4.13 -16.04
CA VAL A 145 37.47 4.03 -16.75
C VAL A 145 36.57 2.96 -16.13
N LYS A 146 37.09 1.80 -15.73
CA LYS A 146 36.31 0.77 -15.01
C LYS A 146 35.66 1.32 -13.72
N LYS A 147 36.41 2.12 -12.94
CA LYS A 147 35.87 2.77 -11.71
C LYS A 147 34.78 3.79 -12.03
N GLU A 148 34.95 4.59 -13.07
CA GLU A 148 33.96 5.58 -13.50
C GLU A 148 32.72 4.92 -14.13
N LEU A 149 32.87 3.82 -14.87
CA LEU A 149 31.78 3.04 -15.44
C LEU A 149 30.82 2.54 -14.35
N LEU A 150 31.36 1.94 -13.29
CA LEU A 150 30.57 1.50 -12.13
C LEU A 150 29.87 2.67 -11.43
N LYS A 151 30.54 3.82 -11.32
CA LYS A 151 29.95 5.04 -10.73
C LYS A 151 28.80 5.57 -11.57
N LYS A 152 28.96 5.67 -12.89
CA LYS A 152 27.93 6.13 -13.82
C LYS A 152 26.77 5.17 -13.93
N LEU A 153 27.01 3.86 -13.86
CA LEU A 153 25.96 2.85 -13.86
C LEU A 153 25.04 3.01 -12.63
N LYS A 154 25.61 3.33 -11.46
CA LYS A 154 24.82 3.64 -10.26
C LYS A 154 23.99 4.91 -10.40
N THR A 155 24.50 5.93 -11.08
CA THR A 155 23.75 7.16 -11.37
C THR A 155 22.60 6.85 -12.32
N PHE A 156 22.83 6.06 -13.36
CA PHE A 156 21.80 5.62 -14.30
C PHE A 156 20.63 4.91 -13.59
N PHE A 157 20.90 4.03 -12.62
CA PHE A 157 19.83 3.40 -11.83
C PHE A 157 19.04 4.39 -10.98
N LEU A 158 19.68 5.43 -10.45
CA LEU A 158 18.99 6.46 -9.67
C LEU A 158 18.09 7.33 -10.55
N GLU A 159 18.57 7.69 -11.75
CA GLU A 159 17.78 8.45 -12.73
C GLU A 159 16.54 7.69 -13.15
N LEU A 160 16.67 6.39 -13.46
CA LEU A 160 15.51 5.54 -13.80
C LEU A 160 14.58 5.29 -12.61
N ARG A 161 15.11 5.20 -11.39
CA ARG A 161 14.29 4.95 -10.19
C ARG A 161 13.52 6.20 -9.73
N LYS A 162 14.01 7.40 -10.00
CA LYS A 162 13.41 8.64 -9.49
C LYS A 162 11.92 8.80 -9.89
N PRO A 163 11.52 8.62 -11.18
CA PRO A 163 10.11 8.72 -11.57
C PRO A 163 9.17 7.79 -10.79
N ILE A 164 9.58 6.52 -10.59
CA ILE A 164 8.76 5.55 -9.86
C ILE A 164 8.75 5.80 -8.34
N ASP A 165 9.84 6.35 -7.78
CA ASP A 165 9.86 6.82 -6.39
C ASP A 165 8.88 8.00 -6.21
N ASP A 166 8.91 8.99 -7.11
CA ASP A 166 8.05 10.18 -7.07
C ASP A 166 6.56 9.80 -7.25
N GLU A 167 6.24 8.92 -8.20
CA GLU A 167 4.88 8.41 -8.43
C GLU A 167 4.36 7.63 -7.21
N SER A 168 5.19 6.76 -6.61
CA SER A 168 4.84 6.00 -5.42
C SER A 168 4.53 6.89 -4.21
N ILE A 169 5.31 7.95 -4.02
CA ILE A 169 5.10 8.93 -2.94
C ILE A 169 3.79 9.69 -3.17
N LYS A 170 3.58 10.19 -4.40
CA LYS A 170 2.34 10.88 -4.77
C LYS A 170 1.13 9.97 -4.53
N PHE A 171 1.20 8.73 -5.00
CA PHE A 171 0.15 7.72 -4.80
C PHE A 171 -0.19 7.53 -3.33
N TYR A 172 0.82 7.39 -2.45
CA TYR A 172 0.58 7.19 -1.02
C TYR A 172 -0.25 8.32 -0.42
N TYR A 173 0.12 9.58 -0.70
CA TYR A 173 -0.60 10.75 -0.18
C TYR A 173 -1.98 10.92 -0.80
N ASP A 174 -2.12 10.66 -2.09
CA ASP A 174 -3.37 10.88 -2.81
C ASP A 174 -4.37 9.73 -2.60
N SER A 175 -3.92 8.49 -2.38
CA SER A 175 -4.80 7.31 -2.24
C SER A 175 -5.88 7.44 -1.16
N HIS A 176 -5.59 8.21 -0.09
CA HIS A 176 -6.54 8.46 0.99
C HIS A 176 -7.77 9.26 0.56
N VAL A 177 -7.70 10.02 -0.55
CA VAL A 177 -8.84 10.82 -1.04
C VAL A 177 -10.02 9.95 -1.48
N ILE A 178 -9.79 8.66 -1.78
CA ILE A 178 -10.82 7.67 -2.11
C ILE A 178 -11.86 7.56 -1.00
N PHE A 179 -11.45 7.69 0.27
CA PHE A 179 -12.28 7.48 1.44
C PHE A 179 -13.18 8.66 1.82
N PHE A 180 -12.98 9.84 1.23
CA PHE A 180 -13.72 11.04 1.63
C PHE A 180 -15.13 11.07 1.08
N GLN A 181 -16.13 11.12 1.95
CA GLN A 181 -17.52 11.35 1.53
C GLN A 181 -17.67 12.73 0.85
N PRO A 182 -18.59 12.89 -0.13
CA PRO A 182 -18.74 14.11 -0.93
C PRO A 182 -18.77 15.41 -0.11
N GLU A 183 -19.45 15.39 1.04
CA GLU A 183 -19.58 16.53 1.97
C GLU A 183 -18.24 17.00 2.55
N ASN A 184 -17.23 16.13 2.60
CA ASN A 184 -15.90 16.40 3.16
C ASN A 184 -14.80 16.58 2.10
N VAL A 185 -15.18 16.65 0.82
CA VAL A 185 -14.25 16.83 -0.30
C VAL A 185 -14.10 18.32 -0.63
N THR A 186 -12.95 18.90 -0.26
CA THR A 186 -12.56 20.24 -0.71
C THR A 186 -12.23 20.25 -2.21
N LEU A 187 -12.25 21.42 -2.86
CA LEU A 187 -11.88 21.56 -4.27
C LEU A 187 -10.53 20.89 -4.60
N LYS A 188 -9.52 21.15 -3.75
CA LYS A 188 -8.19 20.54 -3.86
C LYS A 188 -8.23 19.01 -3.77
N ARG A 189 -9.08 18.44 -2.91
CA ARG A 189 -9.26 16.98 -2.80
C ARG A 189 -10.00 16.41 -4.02
N LYS A 190 -10.95 17.15 -4.58
CA LYS A 190 -11.66 16.77 -5.81
C LYS A 190 -10.70 16.66 -6.98
N GLU A 191 -9.85 17.67 -7.18
CA GLU A 191 -8.82 17.66 -8.24
C GLU A 191 -7.84 16.50 -8.07
N ARG A 192 -7.40 16.22 -6.83
CA ARG A 192 -6.55 15.06 -6.52
C ARG A 192 -7.24 13.74 -6.82
N LEU A 193 -8.50 13.60 -6.44
CA LEU A 193 -9.28 12.39 -6.72
C LEU A 193 -9.42 12.16 -8.23
N VAL A 194 -9.73 13.22 -8.99
CA VAL A 194 -9.81 13.14 -10.46
C VAL A 194 -8.46 12.76 -11.05
N SER A 195 -7.36 13.42 -10.64
CA SER A 195 -6.02 13.05 -11.11
C SER A 195 -5.68 11.60 -10.77
N LEU A 196 -5.94 11.15 -9.54
CA LEU A 196 -5.65 9.79 -9.09
C LEU A 196 -6.42 8.75 -9.91
N LEU A 197 -7.73 8.94 -10.11
CA LEU A 197 -8.58 7.98 -10.83
C LEU A 197 -8.40 8.02 -12.35
N THR A 198 -7.87 9.12 -12.89
CA THR A 198 -7.44 9.19 -14.30
C THR A 198 -6.12 8.46 -14.50
N THR A 199 -5.17 8.61 -13.59
CA THR A 199 -3.87 7.92 -13.66
C THR A 199 -4.00 6.42 -13.31
N HIS A 200 -4.90 6.06 -12.40
CA HIS A 200 -5.13 4.68 -11.94
C HIS A 200 -6.63 4.31 -12.01
N PRO A 201 -7.17 4.07 -13.21
CA PRO A 201 -8.61 3.79 -13.42
C PRO A 201 -9.15 2.60 -12.63
N GLU A 202 -8.33 1.59 -12.37
CA GLU A 202 -8.63 0.39 -11.60
C GLU A 202 -9.01 0.67 -10.14
N LEU A 203 -8.76 1.88 -9.63
CA LEU A 203 -9.12 2.29 -8.27
C LEU A 203 -10.53 2.87 -8.17
N LYS A 204 -11.20 3.11 -9.31
CA LYS A 204 -12.57 3.65 -9.35
C LYS A 204 -13.55 2.78 -8.56
N LYS A 205 -13.41 1.45 -8.66
CA LYS A 205 -14.22 0.50 -7.89
C LYS A 205 -14.19 0.74 -6.38
N TYR A 206 -13.03 1.10 -5.82
CA TYR A 206 -12.91 1.39 -4.39
C TYR A 206 -13.59 2.70 -4.01
N ARG A 207 -13.57 3.67 -4.92
CA ARG A 207 -14.31 4.93 -4.76
C ARG A 207 -15.81 4.66 -4.78
N GLU A 208 -16.29 3.86 -5.73
CA GLU A 208 -17.69 3.46 -5.86
C GLU A 208 -18.17 2.72 -4.62
N MET A 209 -17.45 1.70 -4.15
CA MET A 209 -17.79 0.98 -2.90
C MET A 209 -17.86 1.91 -1.68
N THR A 210 -16.91 2.83 -1.55
CA THR A 210 -16.89 3.80 -0.44
C THR A 210 -18.11 4.74 -0.51
N LEU A 211 -18.51 5.15 -1.71
CA LEU A 211 -19.64 6.04 -1.91
C LEU A 211 -20.96 5.33 -1.66
N LEU A 212 -21.10 4.10 -2.18
CA LEU A 212 -22.26 3.23 -2.04
C LEU A 212 -22.57 2.98 -0.56
N VAL A 213 -21.62 2.44 0.22
CA VAL A 213 -21.84 2.24 1.66
C VAL A 213 -21.97 3.57 2.40
N GLY A 214 -21.29 4.61 1.91
CA GLY A 214 -21.38 5.94 2.48
C GLY A 214 -22.75 6.60 2.32
N GLU A 215 -23.60 6.15 1.39
CA GLU A 215 -24.97 6.65 1.22
C GLU A 215 -25.80 6.45 2.48
N ILE A 216 -25.53 5.38 3.23
CA ILE A 216 -26.21 5.08 4.48
C ILE A 216 -26.09 6.23 5.49
N CYS A 217 -24.95 6.95 5.48
CA CYS A 217 -24.71 8.11 6.34
C CYS A 217 -25.19 9.44 5.73
N ARG A 218 -25.53 9.48 4.43
CA ARG A 218 -25.80 10.72 3.68
C ARG A 218 -27.27 10.89 3.31
N LEU A 219 -27.93 9.80 2.93
CA LEU A 219 -29.30 9.81 2.45
C LEU A 219 -30.32 9.97 3.60
N PRO A 220 -31.50 10.53 3.31
CA PRO A 220 -32.68 10.42 4.17
C PRO A 220 -33.01 8.94 4.47
N PRO A 221 -33.60 8.62 5.64
CA PRO A 221 -33.95 7.23 6.00
C PRO A 221 -34.90 6.56 5.02
N ASP A 222 -35.73 7.33 4.30
CA ASP A 222 -36.67 6.80 3.31
C ASP A 222 -35.98 6.34 2.02
N ASP A 223 -34.76 6.82 1.74
CA ASP A 223 -33.97 6.47 0.57
C ASP A 223 -32.96 5.33 0.86
N ILE A 224 -32.97 4.78 2.07
CA ILE A 224 -32.12 3.64 2.48
C ILE A 224 -32.96 2.36 2.42
N ASP A 225 -32.81 1.61 1.33
CA ASP A 225 -33.58 0.39 1.02
C ASP A 225 -32.73 -0.91 1.08
N GLY A 226 -31.45 -0.78 1.44
CA GLY A 226 -30.50 -1.88 1.59
C GLY A 226 -29.61 -2.15 0.38
N HIS A 227 -29.85 -1.52 -0.78
CA HIS A 227 -28.96 -1.71 -1.95
C HIS A 227 -27.51 -1.28 -1.64
N GLN A 228 -27.33 -0.31 -0.74
CA GLN A 228 -26.01 0.15 -0.27
C GLN A 228 -25.12 -0.98 0.29
N ILE A 229 -25.73 -2.08 0.72
CA ILE A 229 -25.05 -3.28 1.22
C ILE A 229 -25.16 -4.44 0.23
N LYS A 230 -26.35 -4.68 -0.34
CA LYS A 230 -26.60 -5.80 -1.26
C LYS A 230 -25.72 -5.75 -2.51
N ASP A 231 -25.47 -4.54 -3.02
CA ASP A 231 -24.73 -4.31 -4.26
C ASP A 231 -23.20 -4.39 -4.05
N LEU A 232 -22.72 -4.64 -2.83
CA LEU A 232 -21.28 -4.90 -2.59
C LEU A 232 -20.87 -6.26 -3.14
N GLU A 233 -20.06 -6.28 -4.19
CA GLU A 233 -19.61 -7.53 -4.80
C GLU A 233 -18.22 -7.98 -4.32
N GLU A 234 -18.13 -9.25 -3.93
CA GLU A 234 -16.84 -9.92 -3.79
C GLU A 234 -16.22 -10.13 -5.18
N ASP A 235 -14.89 -10.06 -5.26
CA ASP A 235 -14.17 -10.25 -6.52
C ASP A 235 -12.93 -11.11 -6.27
N SER A 236 -12.61 -12.00 -7.20
CA SER A 236 -11.40 -12.83 -7.14
C SER A 236 -10.09 -12.02 -7.07
N THR A 237 -10.11 -10.79 -7.58
CA THR A 237 -9.00 -9.84 -7.58
C THR A 237 -8.86 -9.07 -6.26
N HIS A 238 -9.90 -9.04 -5.43
CA HIS A 238 -9.84 -8.39 -4.12
C HIS A 238 -8.95 -9.14 -3.15
N SER A 239 -8.39 -8.44 -2.15
CA SER A 239 -7.74 -9.14 -1.05
C SER A 239 -8.74 -9.97 -0.25
N LYS A 240 -8.23 -11.03 0.37
CA LYS A 240 -8.97 -11.81 1.38
C LYS A 240 -9.60 -10.91 2.45
N LYS A 241 -8.95 -9.79 2.80
CA LYS A 241 -9.43 -8.85 3.82
C LYS A 241 -10.63 -8.04 3.31
N LEU A 242 -10.60 -7.56 2.06
CA LEU A 242 -11.72 -6.84 1.46
C LEU A 242 -12.93 -7.78 1.25
N ASN A 243 -12.73 -8.98 0.68
CA ASN A 243 -13.81 -9.96 0.55
C ASN A 243 -14.39 -10.37 1.92
N ALA A 244 -13.55 -10.55 2.94
CA ALA A 244 -14.04 -10.81 4.30
C ALA A 244 -14.83 -9.64 4.89
N ALA A 245 -14.42 -8.39 4.62
CA ALA A 245 -15.17 -7.21 5.02
C ALA A 245 -16.55 -7.18 4.35
N ILE A 246 -16.60 -7.37 3.02
CA ILE A 246 -17.85 -7.41 2.24
C ILE A 246 -18.79 -8.49 2.78
N ARG A 247 -18.33 -9.73 2.96
CA ARG A 247 -19.13 -10.81 3.55
C ARG A 247 -19.65 -10.49 4.94
N THR A 248 -18.85 -9.80 5.75
CA THR A 248 -19.26 -9.44 7.11
C THR A 248 -20.31 -8.35 7.09
N ILE A 249 -20.16 -7.32 6.26
CA ILE A 249 -21.16 -6.26 6.09
C ILE A 249 -22.48 -6.87 5.59
N LYS A 250 -22.44 -7.74 4.57
CA LYS A 250 -23.63 -8.44 4.06
C LYS A 250 -24.30 -9.33 5.09
N ARG A 251 -23.53 -10.10 5.87
CA ARG A 251 -24.07 -10.98 6.92
C ARG A 251 -24.82 -10.21 8.00
N HIS A 252 -24.39 -8.99 8.28
CA HIS A 252 -24.97 -8.12 9.30
C HIS A 252 -25.87 -7.04 8.69
N GLU A 253 -26.35 -7.21 7.46
CA GLU A 253 -27.19 -6.24 6.77
C GLU A 253 -28.39 -5.81 7.63
N ASP A 254 -29.16 -6.77 8.16
CA ASP A 254 -30.32 -6.49 9.00
C ASP A 254 -29.94 -5.71 10.27
N ASP A 255 -28.81 -6.06 10.90
CA ASP A 255 -28.33 -5.36 12.10
C ASP A 255 -27.91 -3.93 11.78
N ILE A 256 -27.29 -3.73 10.61
CA ILE A 256 -26.88 -2.41 10.12
C ILE A 256 -28.13 -1.60 9.82
N LEU A 257 -29.06 -2.09 9.01
CA LEU A 257 -30.22 -1.31 8.56
C LEU A 257 -31.25 -1.02 9.66
N ARG A 258 -31.17 -1.66 10.84
CA ARG A 258 -32.04 -1.33 11.99
C ARG A 258 -32.02 0.14 12.41
N PHE A 259 -30.93 0.88 12.17
CA PHE A 259 -30.90 2.30 12.49
C PHE A 259 -31.92 3.09 11.65
N VAL A 260 -32.31 2.61 10.46
CA VAL A 260 -33.28 3.29 9.58
C VAL A 260 -34.60 3.46 10.29
N GLU A 261 -35.14 2.36 10.83
CA GLU A 261 -36.38 2.36 11.60
C GLU A 261 -36.25 3.22 12.87
N PHE A 262 -35.12 3.10 13.58
CA PHE A 262 -34.84 3.90 14.76
C PHE A 262 -34.88 5.41 14.47
N PHE A 263 -34.29 5.89 13.37
CA PHE A 263 -34.35 7.33 13.04
C PHE A 263 -35.69 7.79 12.49
N LYS A 264 -36.49 6.90 11.88
CA LYS A 264 -37.87 7.25 11.51
C LYS A 264 -38.72 7.50 12.75
N GLN A 265 -38.48 6.75 13.83
CA GLN A 265 -39.16 6.91 15.12
C GLN A 265 -38.66 8.11 15.95
N ASN A 266 -37.44 8.60 15.66
CA ASN A 266 -36.78 9.68 16.40
C ASN A 266 -36.29 10.79 15.44
N PRO A 267 -37.22 11.51 14.76
CA PRO A 267 -36.88 12.48 13.72
C PRO A 267 -36.12 13.71 14.22
N GLU A 268 -36.14 13.98 15.53
CA GLU A 268 -35.41 15.07 16.19
C GLU A 268 -33.89 14.85 16.23
N LEU A 269 -33.41 13.63 15.97
CA LEU A 269 -31.99 13.30 15.99
C LEU A 269 -31.26 13.88 14.78
N SER A 270 -30.15 14.58 15.07
CA SER A 270 -29.28 15.18 14.07
C SER A 270 -28.53 14.13 13.25
N LYS A 271 -28.07 14.52 12.05
CA LYS A 271 -27.27 13.68 11.17
C LYS A 271 -25.99 13.14 11.82
N ALA A 272 -25.35 13.91 12.70
CA ALA A 272 -24.15 13.46 13.43
C ALA A 272 -24.45 12.30 14.40
N GLN A 273 -25.66 12.24 14.93
CA GLN A 273 -26.13 11.13 15.76
C GLN A 273 -26.46 9.89 14.92
N ARG A 274 -26.65 10.05 13.60
CA ARG A 274 -26.85 8.94 12.66
C ARG A 274 -25.59 8.14 12.37
N SER A 275 -24.45 8.80 12.29
CA SER A 275 -23.17 8.16 11.96
C SER A 275 -22.49 7.48 13.16
N ASN A 276 -22.87 7.83 14.40
CA ASN A 276 -22.34 7.21 15.60
C ASN A 276 -23.43 7.01 16.66
N MET A 277 -23.95 5.77 16.73
CA MET A 277 -24.91 5.34 17.76
C MET A 277 -24.31 5.29 19.17
N GLU A 278 -22.98 5.42 19.32
CA GLU A 278 -22.34 5.55 20.63
C GLU A 278 -22.89 6.73 21.44
N PHE A 279 -23.41 7.78 20.81
CA PHE A 279 -24.04 8.88 21.56
C PHE A 279 -25.26 8.40 22.38
N HIS A 280 -26.10 7.53 21.81
CA HIS A 280 -27.22 6.91 22.52
C HIS A 280 -26.75 5.79 23.45
N ASN A 281 -25.80 4.96 23.00
CA ASN A 281 -25.24 3.90 23.83
C ASN A 281 -24.47 4.46 25.03
N LYS A 282 -23.92 5.67 24.97
CA LYS A 282 -23.22 6.31 26.09
C LYS A 282 -24.19 6.70 27.19
N LYS A 283 -25.35 7.29 26.87
CA LYS A 283 -26.41 7.52 27.86
C LYS A 283 -26.97 6.21 28.44
N PHE A 284 -27.00 5.15 27.64
CA PHE A 284 -27.36 3.81 28.10
C PHE A 284 -26.27 3.18 28.99
N LYS A 285 -24.99 3.36 28.68
CA LYS A 285 -23.82 2.82 29.40
C LYS A 285 -23.44 3.64 30.64
N GLU A 286 -23.72 4.94 30.67
CA GLU A 286 -23.39 5.86 31.78
C GLU A 286 -23.87 5.34 33.15
N PRO A 287 -25.11 4.84 33.32
CA PRO A 287 -25.55 4.22 34.57
C PRO A 287 -24.76 2.96 34.98
N PHE A 288 -24.24 2.21 34.00
CA PHE A 288 -23.44 1.00 34.24
C PHE A 288 -21.98 1.33 34.52
N GLU A 289 -21.40 2.31 33.82
CA GLU A 289 -20.03 2.79 34.06
C GLU A 289 -19.91 3.54 35.39
N SER A 290 -20.93 4.30 35.78
CA SER A 290 -21.02 4.95 37.10
C SER A 290 -21.35 3.96 38.24
N GLY A 291 -21.99 2.83 37.94
CA GLY A 291 -22.35 1.80 38.92
C GLY A 291 -21.33 0.67 39.10
N ASN A 292 -20.48 0.40 38.09
CA ASN A 292 -19.57 -0.77 38.08
C ASN A 292 -18.23 -0.55 38.78
N ASN A 293 -17.91 0.65 39.24
CA ASN A 293 -16.63 0.86 39.90
C ASN A 293 -16.58 0.31 41.35
N LEU A 294 -17.69 -0.07 42.00
CA LEU A 294 -17.67 -0.47 43.42
C LEU A 294 -18.79 -1.42 43.90
N LEU A 295 -19.21 -2.46 43.17
CA LEU A 295 -20.23 -3.38 43.69
C LEU A 295 -19.85 -4.87 43.61
N LYS A 296 -19.81 -5.51 44.79
CA LYS A 296 -19.65 -6.97 44.98
C LYS A 296 -20.73 -7.75 44.23
N LYS A 297 -20.35 -8.92 43.69
CA LYS A 297 -21.18 -9.89 42.92
C LYS A 297 -22.60 -10.06 43.47
N GLU A 298 -22.79 -10.09 44.79
CA GLU A 298 -24.10 -10.27 45.44
C GLU A 298 -25.09 -9.10 45.22
N ARG A 299 -24.61 -7.85 45.12
CA ARG A 299 -25.49 -6.68 44.85
C ARG A 299 -25.90 -6.58 43.39
N VAL A 300 -25.06 -7.06 42.48
CA VAL A 300 -25.40 -7.19 41.05
C VAL A 300 -26.48 -8.24 40.88
N LEU A 301 -26.36 -9.39 41.56
CA LEU A 301 -27.39 -10.44 41.60
C LEU A 301 -28.72 -9.94 42.19
N GLY A 302 -28.67 -9.22 43.32
CA GLY A 302 -29.86 -8.68 43.96
C GLY A 302 -30.64 -7.70 43.05
N ARG A 303 -29.94 -6.86 42.28
CA ARG A 303 -30.55 -5.92 41.32
C ARG A 303 -31.06 -6.59 40.05
N LEU A 304 -30.34 -7.58 39.52
CA LEU A 304 -30.80 -8.36 38.36
C LEU A 304 -32.05 -9.18 38.70
N ASN A 305 -32.12 -9.82 39.88
CA ASN A 305 -33.31 -10.53 40.34
C ASN A 305 -34.53 -9.61 40.52
N THR A 306 -34.33 -8.39 41.04
CA THR A 306 -35.43 -7.43 41.24
C THR A 306 -35.92 -6.78 39.94
N GLN A 307 -35.08 -6.66 38.91
CA GLN A 307 -35.46 -6.03 37.64
C GLN A 307 -35.98 -7.02 36.57
N LEU A 308 -35.66 -8.31 36.67
CA LEU A 308 -36.00 -9.31 35.65
C LEU A 308 -37.13 -10.29 36.05
N SER A 309 -37.61 -10.27 37.30
CA SER A 309 -38.72 -11.11 37.79
C SER A 309 -38.64 -12.60 37.41
N GLY A 310 -37.43 -13.16 37.32
CA GLY A 310 -37.20 -14.56 36.96
C GLY A 310 -35.84 -15.04 37.45
N ASN A 311 -35.74 -16.33 37.75
CA ASN A 311 -34.53 -16.99 38.26
C ASN A 311 -33.36 -16.82 37.26
N VAL A 312 -32.35 -16.04 37.65
CA VAL A 312 -31.11 -15.90 36.89
C VAL A 312 -30.20 -17.09 37.23
N GLU A 313 -30.14 -18.11 36.36
CA GLU A 313 -29.14 -19.17 36.46
C GLU A 313 -27.82 -18.74 35.79
N TRP A 314 -26.73 -18.83 36.55
CA TRP A 314 -25.37 -18.55 36.08
C TRP A 314 -24.71 -19.86 35.61
N PHE A 315 -24.38 -19.96 34.32
CA PHE A 315 -23.67 -21.11 33.73
C PHE A 315 -22.15 -20.98 33.80
N LEU A 316 -21.62 -20.38 34.86
CA LEU A 316 -20.18 -20.26 35.08
C LEU A 316 -19.90 -20.54 36.55
N ASP A 317 -19.87 -21.83 36.90
CA ASP A 317 -18.93 -22.43 37.85
C ASP A 317 -19.21 -23.94 37.91
N ASN A 318 -18.43 -24.71 37.14
CA ASN A 318 -17.90 -26.03 37.52
C ASN A 318 -17.03 -26.60 36.38
N GLU A 319 -16.00 -25.87 35.97
CA GLU A 319 -14.74 -26.49 35.54
C GLU A 319 -13.58 -25.65 36.09
N VAL A 320 -13.43 -25.70 37.41
CA VAL A 320 -12.12 -25.50 38.03
C VAL A 320 -11.64 -26.87 38.46
N VAL A 321 -10.76 -27.41 37.63
CA VAL A 321 -9.62 -28.26 37.96
C VAL A 321 -9.45 -28.51 39.47
N THR A 322 -9.64 -29.77 39.86
CA THR A 322 -8.67 -30.47 40.71
C THR A 322 -8.35 -31.82 40.09
#